data_AF-A0A6L2MXL5-F1
#
_entry.id   AF-A0A6L2MXL5-F1
#
_cell.length_a   1.000
_cell.length_b   1.000
_cell.length_c   1.000
_cell.angle_alpha   90.00
_cell.angle_beta   90.00
_cell.angle_gamma   90.00
#
_symmetry.space_group_name_H-M   'P 1'
#
loop_
_entity.id
_entity.type
_entity.pdbx_description
1 polymer ?
#
loop_
_entity_poly.entity_id
_entity_poly.type
_entity_poly.pdbx_seq_one_letter_code
_entity_poly.pdbx_strand_id
1 'polypeptide(L)'
;MANNQQLFHFKLGKQPQQQEEEKGKKVIKIGRDLGDGSSVVYFPSFIPQKQSWDFFHFLNHHIPWSTPTIHVFGKPFLQPRDSCYVASKGLKELTYSGHKPHAYHWDDFPPLKQILDQVHQALPGTRFNSLLLNRYKTGNHYVGWHADNETLQMLFCVEAWVAAGDEGKYTT
;
A
#
# COMPACT_ATOMS: atom_id res chain seq x y z
N MET A 1 -36.38 -33.16 -22.43
CA MET A 1 -35.40 -32.10 -22.15
C MET A 1 -34.91 -32.33 -20.73
N ALA A 2 -33.68 -32.80 -20.56
CA ALA A 2 -33.12 -33.09 -19.26
C ALA A 2 -31.66 -32.62 -19.22
N ASN A 3 -31.34 -32.00 -18.10
CA ASN A 3 -30.28 -31.05 -17.84
C ASN A 3 -28.94 -31.77 -17.62
N ASN A 4 -27.88 -31.33 -18.32
CA ASN A 4 -26.55 -31.92 -18.25
C ASN A 4 -25.70 -31.07 -17.28
N GLN A 5 -25.68 -31.41 -15.99
CA GLN A 5 -24.71 -30.87 -15.03
C GLN A 5 -23.71 -31.97 -14.68
N GLN A 6 -22.52 -31.87 -15.26
CA GLN A 6 -21.39 -32.73 -14.94
C GLN A 6 -20.65 -32.12 -13.74
N LEU A 7 -20.81 -32.73 -12.56
CA LEU A 7 -20.01 -32.42 -11.37
C LEU A 7 -18.56 -32.90 -11.58
N PHE A 8 -17.60 -31.99 -11.51
CA PHE A 8 -16.18 -32.36 -11.44
C PHE A 8 -15.78 -32.63 -9.98
N HIS A 9 -15.55 -33.90 -9.66
CA HIS A 9 -14.87 -34.31 -8.43
C HIS A 9 -13.36 -34.08 -8.60
N PHE A 10 -12.78 -33.13 -7.86
CA PHE A 10 -11.32 -33.03 -7.71
C PHE A 10 -10.84 -34.01 -6.64
N LYS A 11 -10.05 -35.01 -7.04
CA LYS A 11 -9.30 -35.88 -6.12
C LYS A 11 -8.08 -35.11 -5.58
N LEU A 12 -7.97 -35.01 -4.26
CA LEU A 12 -6.75 -34.57 -3.57
C LEU A 12 -5.62 -35.56 -3.83
N GLY A 13 -4.67 -35.18 -4.68
CA GLY A 13 -3.40 -35.89 -4.85
C GLY A 13 -2.45 -35.62 -3.68
N LYS A 14 -1.69 -36.64 -3.28
CA LYS A 14 -0.71 -36.58 -2.18
C LYS A 14 0.39 -35.54 -2.46
N GLN A 15 0.83 -34.85 -1.41
CA GLN A 15 1.95 -33.91 -1.45
C GLN A 15 3.30 -34.63 -1.60
N PRO A 16 4.23 -34.13 -2.43
CA PRO A 16 5.64 -34.43 -2.30
C PRO A 16 6.31 -33.46 -1.32
N GLN A 17 7.15 -33.99 -0.44
CA GLN A 17 8.05 -33.25 0.43
C GLN A 17 9.41 -33.00 -0.25
N GLN A 18 10.03 -31.85 0.10
CA GLN A 18 11.42 -31.40 -0.12
C GLN A 18 11.73 -30.88 -1.55
N GLN A 19 12.42 -29.76 -1.79
CA GLN A 19 13.58 -29.13 -1.11
C GLN A 19 13.61 -27.61 -1.44
N GLU A 20 14.14 -26.79 -0.52
CA GLU A 20 14.41 -25.36 -0.73
C GLU A 20 15.56 -25.15 -1.74
N GLU A 21 15.25 -24.53 -2.88
CA GLU A 21 16.18 -23.73 -3.66
C GLU A 21 15.46 -22.42 -4.03
N GLU A 22 15.70 -21.33 -3.30
CA GLU A 22 15.27 -19.99 -3.72
C GLU A 22 16.16 -19.53 -4.89
N LYS A 23 15.86 -20.04 -6.09
CA LYS A 23 16.29 -19.42 -7.35
C LYS A 23 15.55 -18.09 -7.50
N GLY A 24 16.31 -17.00 -7.53
CA GLY A 24 15.83 -15.62 -7.54
C GLY A 24 14.61 -15.42 -8.44
N LYS A 25 13.45 -15.17 -7.81
CA LYS A 25 12.23 -14.78 -8.51
C LYS A 25 12.51 -13.45 -9.21
N LYS A 26 12.58 -13.47 -10.55
CA LYS A 26 12.61 -12.23 -11.34
C LYS A 26 11.33 -11.46 -11.04
N VAL A 27 11.44 -10.33 -10.35
CA VAL A 27 10.33 -9.39 -10.19
C VAL A 27 9.95 -8.90 -11.59
N ILE A 28 8.74 -9.19 -12.04
CA ILE A 28 8.26 -8.76 -13.36
C ILE A 28 7.89 -7.28 -13.27
N LYS A 29 8.68 -6.41 -13.88
CA LYS A 29 8.37 -4.98 -13.99
C LYS A 29 7.50 -4.75 -15.23
N ILE A 30 6.27 -4.27 -15.04
CA ILE A 30 5.38 -3.89 -16.16
C ILE A 30 5.35 -2.36 -16.25
N GLY A 31 5.91 -1.80 -17.31
CA GLY A 31 5.85 -0.36 -17.59
C GLY A 31 4.73 -0.03 -18.59
N ARG A 32 3.96 1.02 -18.32
CA ARG A 32 2.97 1.58 -19.24
C ARG A 32 3.19 3.09 -19.36
N ASP A 33 3.32 3.56 -20.61
CA ASP A 33 3.27 4.98 -20.95
C ASP A 33 1.81 5.45 -20.92
N LEU A 34 1.56 6.58 -20.26
CA LEU A 34 0.24 7.20 -20.16
C LEU A 34 0.09 8.44 -21.06
N GLY A 35 1.16 8.86 -21.75
CA GLY A 35 1.19 10.12 -22.51
C GLY A 35 1.63 11.31 -21.66
N ASP A 36 1.93 12.44 -22.32
CA ASP A 36 2.32 13.71 -21.69
C ASP A 36 3.49 13.60 -20.69
N GLY A 37 4.43 12.71 -20.98
CA GLY A 37 5.59 12.45 -20.11
C GLY A 37 5.26 11.65 -18.84
N SER A 38 4.03 11.14 -18.70
CA SER A 38 3.59 10.33 -17.57
C SER A 38 3.75 8.83 -17.85
N SER A 39 4.22 8.08 -16.86
CA SER A 39 4.34 6.62 -16.96
C SER A 39 4.05 5.95 -15.63
N VAL A 40 3.60 4.70 -15.70
CA VAL A 40 3.33 3.84 -14.53
C VAL A 40 4.16 2.59 -14.61
N VAL A 41 4.71 2.19 -13.47
CA VAL A 41 5.42 0.93 -13.29
C VAL A 41 4.70 0.08 -12.25
N TYR A 42 4.39 -1.16 -12.61
CA TYR A 42 3.75 -2.12 -11.74
C TYR A 42 4.66 -3.33 -11.45
N PHE A 43 4.73 -3.71 -10.17
CA PHE A 43 5.50 -4.86 -9.67
C PHE A 43 4.53 -5.84 -8.98
N PRO A 44 4.07 -6.91 -9.66
CA PRO A 44 3.17 -7.89 -9.07
C PRO A 44 3.93 -8.70 -8.01
N SER A 45 3.25 -8.97 -6.88
CA SER A 45 3.84 -9.74 -5.77
C SER A 45 5.20 -9.19 -5.32
N PHE A 46 5.31 -7.85 -5.25
CA PHE A 46 6.56 -7.15 -4.93
C PHE A 46 7.19 -7.64 -3.62
N ILE A 47 6.35 -7.79 -2.59
CA ILE A 47 6.73 -8.37 -1.30
C ILE A 47 6.17 -9.80 -1.23
N PRO A 48 6.98 -10.82 -0.87
CA PRO A 48 6.49 -12.19 -0.70
C PRO A 48 5.33 -12.28 0.29
N GLN A 49 4.33 -13.10 -0.01
CA GLN A 49 3.08 -13.18 0.75
C GLN A 49 3.27 -13.31 2.28
N LYS A 50 4.19 -14.17 2.72
CA LYS A 50 4.48 -14.33 4.16
C LYS A 50 4.97 -13.01 4.78
N GLN A 51 5.92 -12.36 4.13
CA GLN A 51 6.48 -11.09 4.61
C GLN A 51 5.43 -9.96 4.55
N SER A 52 4.55 -9.97 3.55
CA SER A 52 3.42 -9.03 3.48
C SER A 52 2.48 -9.16 4.68
N TRP A 53 2.19 -10.39 5.12
CA TRP A 53 1.40 -10.61 6.34
C TRP A 53 2.13 -10.16 7.61
N ASP A 54 3.43 -10.43 7.71
CA ASP A 54 4.25 -9.97 8.84
C ASP A 54 4.23 -8.43 8.95
N PHE A 55 4.42 -7.73 7.82
CA PHE A 55 4.30 -6.27 7.75
C PHE A 55 2.89 -5.78 8.08
N PHE A 56 1.86 -6.41 7.50
CA PHE A 56 0.47 -6.05 7.78
C PHE A 56 0.15 -6.10 9.28
N HIS A 57 0.53 -7.20 9.95
CA HIS A 57 0.29 -7.36 11.37
C HIS A 57 1.04 -6.31 12.19
N PHE A 58 2.31 -6.03 11.85
CA PHE A 58 3.04 -4.96 12.51
C PHE A 58 2.34 -3.61 12.35
N LEU A 59 2.05 -3.20 11.11
CA LEU A 59 1.47 -1.90 10.80
C LEU A 59 0.09 -1.71 11.43
N ASN A 60 -0.73 -2.75 11.45
CA ASN A 60 -2.07 -2.66 12.04
C ASN A 60 -2.06 -2.41 13.54
N HIS A 61 -1.06 -2.96 14.27
CA HIS A 61 -1.01 -2.91 15.73
C HIS A 61 -0.09 -1.82 16.29
N HIS A 62 0.97 -1.44 15.58
CA HIS A 62 2.03 -0.58 16.12
C HIS A 62 2.02 0.83 15.56
N ILE A 63 1.37 1.08 14.42
CA ILE A 63 1.25 2.43 13.87
C ILE A 63 0.20 3.21 14.69
N PRO A 64 0.52 4.43 15.13
CA PRO A 64 -0.40 5.31 15.85
C PRO A 64 -1.38 5.97 14.88
N TRP A 65 -2.31 5.18 14.38
CA TRP A 65 -3.34 5.61 13.43
C TRP A 65 -4.23 6.72 14.01
N SER A 66 -4.47 7.75 13.20
CA SER A 66 -5.41 8.83 13.53
C SER A 66 -6.37 9.08 12.37
N THR A 67 -7.61 9.46 12.66
CA THR A 67 -8.60 9.83 11.64
C THR A 67 -8.65 11.37 11.57
N PRO A 68 -7.97 12.01 10.60
CA PRO A 68 -7.86 13.46 10.59
C PRO A 68 -9.14 14.13 10.11
N THR A 69 -9.37 15.35 10.59
CA THR A 69 -10.35 16.26 9.99
C THR A 69 -9.66 17.15 8.97
N ILE A 70 -10.18 17.16 7.74
CA ILE A 70 -9.71 18.00 6.63
C ILE A 70 -10.77 19.04 6.26
N HIS A 71 -10.36 20.05 5.51
CA HIS A 71 -11.26 21.07 4.96
C HIS A 71 -11.47 20.83 3.48
N VAL A 72 -12.73 20.67 3.08
CA VAL A 72 -13.15 20.55 1.68
C VAL A 72 -14.19 21.63 1.42
N PHE A 73 -13.97 22.48 0.42
CA PHE A 73 -14.81 23.65 0.15
C PHE A 73 -15.09 24.52 1.40
N GLY A 74 -14.08 24.71 2.24
CA GLY A 74 -14.16 25.51 3.47
C GLY A 74 -14.91 24.86 4.64
N LYS A 75 -15.39 23.63 4.49
CA LYS A 75 -16.11 22.90 5.55
C LYS A 75 -15.24 21.77 6.11
N PRO A 76 -15.23 21.54 7.44
CA PRO A 76 -14.51 20.43 8.04
C PRO A 76 -15.22 19.09 7.76
N PHE A 77 -14.45 18.08 7.40
CA PHE A 77 -14.89 16.70 7.18
C PHE A 77 -13.91 15.73 7.81
N LEU A 78 -14.44 14.72 8.50
CA LEU A 78 -13.63 13.60 8.94
C LEU A 78 -13.22 12.77 7.72
N GLN A 79 -11.92 12.48 7.57
CA GLN A 79 -11.49 11.61 6.48
C GLN A 79 -12.06 10.19 6.66
N PRO A 80 -12.58 9.57 5.59
CA PRO A 80 -13.09 8.20 5.67
C PRO A 80 -11.92 7.19 5.58
N ARG A 81 -10.85 7.42 6.34
CA ARG A 81 -9.68 6.54 6.52
C ARG A 81 -8.84 7.02 7.69
N ASP A 82 -8.06 6.12 8.28
CA ASP A 82 -7.01 6.54 9.19
C ASP A 82 -5.72 6.84 8.42
N SER A 83 -4.89 7.70 8.99
CA SER A 83 -3.58 8.04 8.44
C SER A 83 -2.51 8.14 9.52
N CYS A 84 -1.26 8.00 9.07
CA CYS A 84 -0.06 8.27 9.85
C CYS A 84 1.02 8.81 8.91
N TYR A 85 1.70 9.88 9.33
CA TYR A 85 2.76 10.52 8.53
C TYR A 85 4.11 10.26 9.17
N VAL A 86 5.05 9.74 8.37
CA VAL A 86 6.43 9.47 8.78
C VAL A 86 7.36 10.29 7.89
N ALA A 87 8.33 10.97 8.48
CA ALA A 87 9.20 11.89 7.76
C ALA A 87 10.62 11.89 8.32
N SER A 88 11.57 12.18 7.44
CA SER A 88 12.96 12.43 7.82
C SER A 88 13.06 13.74 8.60
N LYS A 89 13.96 13.79 9.58
CA LYS A 89 14.23 15.02 10.35
C LYS A 89 14.60 16.19 9.45
N GLY A 90 14.06 17.37 9.76
CA GLY A 90 14.38 18.62 9.05
C GLY A 90 13.58 18.88 7.77
N LEU A 91 12.63 18.02 7.44
CA LEU A 91 11.67 18.30 6.37
C LEU A 91 10.69 19.41 6.77
N LYS A 92 10.25 20.15 5.76
CA LYS A 92 9.14 21.11 5.92
C LYS A 92 7.89 20.35 6.32
N GLU A 93 7.09 20.93 7.22
CA GLU A 93 5.79 20.38 7.61
C GLU A 93 4.91 20.14 6.37
N LEU A 94 4.38 18.92 6.27
CA LEU A 94 3.31 18.61 5.33
C LEU A 94 2.03 19.34 5.75
N THR A 95 1.31 19.94 4.80
CA THR A 95 0.01 20.54 5.06
C THR A 95 -0.88 20.31 3.85
N TYR A 96 -1.95 19.54 4.00
CA TYR A 96 -2.89 19.26 2.93
C TYR A 96 -4.31 19.54 3.40
N SER A 97 -5.13 20.17 2.56
CA SER A 97 -6.55 20.43 2.87
C SER A 97 -6.79 21.05 4.27
N GLY A 98 -5.91 21.95 4.70
CA GLY A 98 -5.96 22.57 6.04
C GLY A 98 -5.61 21.65 7.22
N HIS A 99 -5.18 20.41 6.98
CA HIS A 99 -4.69 19.48 7.99
C HIS A 99 -3.16 19.47 8.03
N LYS A 100 -2.62 19.42 9.25
CA LYS A 100 -1.19 19.26 9.52
C LYS A 100 -0.97 17.97 10.30
N PRO A 101 -0.51 16.88 9.66
CA PRO A 101 -0.28 15.63 10.35
C PRO A 101 0.94 15.73 11.27
N HIS A 102 0.92 14.99 12.39
CA HIS A 102 2.10 14.78 13.20
C HIS A 102 3.12 13.94 12.42
N ALA A 103 4.36 14.41 12.33
CA ALA A 103 5.44 13.73 11.65
C ALA A 103 6.21 12.81 12.61
N TYR A 104 5.99 11.51 12.50
CA TYR A 104 6.79 10.48 13.18
C TYR A 104 8.13 10.27 12.46
N HIS A 105 9.11 9.67 13.15
CA HIS A 105 10.42 9.39 12.59
C HIS A 105 10.48 7.97 12.01
N TRP A 106 11.31 7.77 10.98
CA TRP A 106 11.55 6.45 10.39
C TRP A 106 12.09 5.42 11.40
N ASP A 107 12.79 5.90 12.43
CA ASP A 107 13.33 5.05 13.49
C ASP A 107 12.27 4.52 14.46
N ASP A 108 11.10 5.16 14.51
CA ASP A 108 9.97 4.70 15.33
C ASP A 108 9.37 3.39 14.78
N PHE A 109 9.57 3.12 13.48
CA PHE A 109 8.94 2.00 12.78
C PHE A 109 9.95 1.24 11.90
N PRO A 110 10.84 0.39 12.48
CA PRO A 110 11.86 -0.34 11.72
C PRO A 110 11.35 -1.13 10.50
N PRO A 111 10.17 -1.78 10.53
CA PRO A 111 9.63 -2.46 9.35
C PRO A 111 9.36 -1.52 8.16
N LEU A 112 9.05 -0.24 8.38
CA LEU A 112 8.88 0.72 7.28
C LEU A 112 10.20 0.99 6.55
N LYS A 113 11.32 1.00 7.28
CA LYS A 113 12.66 1.12 6.68
C LYS A 113 12.98 -0.11 5.82
N GLN A 114 12.62 -1.32 6.28
CA GLN A 114 12.80 -2.55 5.50
C GLN A 114 11.99 -2.53 4.20
N ILE A 115 10.74 -2.04 4.25
CA ILE A 115 9.92 -1.89 3.04
C ILE A 115 10.56 -0.86 2.10
N LEU A 116 10.99 0.29 2.64
CA LEU A 116 11.65 1.34 1.87
C LEU A 116 12.94 0.84 1.19
N ASP A 117 13.72 0.02 1.88
CA ASP A 117 14.94 -0.58 1.33
C ASP A 117 14.63 -1.50 0.14
N GLN A 118 13.56 -2.31 0.23
CA GLN A 118 13.12 -3.12 -0.90
C GLN A 118 12.70 -2.24 -2.09
N VAL A 119 11.98 -1.14 -1.83
CA VAL A 119 11.58 -0.17 -2.87
C VAL A 119 12.81 0.43 -3.55
N HIS A 120 13.80 0.88 -2.78
CA HIS A 120 15.04 1.43 -3.34
C HIS A 120 15.82 0.41 -4.18
N GLN A 121 15.83 -0.86 -3.80
CA GLN A 121 16.45 -1.93 -4.61
C GLN A 121 15.73 -2.12 -5.95
N ALA A 122 14.41 -2.00 -5.97
CA ALA A 122 13.60 -2.15 -7.18
C ALA A 122 13.57 -0.89 -8.08
N LEU A 123 13.77 0.28 -7.47
CA LEU A 123 13.79 1.59 -8.12
C LEU A 123 15.12 2.31 -7.78
N PRO A 124 16.26 1.80 -8.29
CA PRO A 124 17.56 2.38 -7.98
C PRO A 124 17.65 3.83 -8.42
N GLY A 125 18.28 4.66 -7.60
CA GLY A 125 18.44 6.11 -7.84
C GLY A 125 17.28 6.97 -7.35
N THR A 126 16.15 6.36 -6.95
CA THR A 126 15.08 7.08 -6.25
C THR A 126 15.46 7.39 -4.80
N ARG A 127 14.83 8.42 -4.23
CA ARG A 127 14.98 8.79 -2.83
C ARG A 127 13.62 9.18 -2.27
N PHE A 128 13.24 8.55 -1.17
CA PHE A 128 12.05 8.92 -0.40
C PHE A 128 12.47 9.50 0.93
N ASN A 129 11.83 10.58 1.34
CA ASN A 129 12.14 11.30 2.58
C ASN A 129 10.93 11.34 3.53
N SER A 130 9.72 11.08 3.03
CA SER A 130 8.47 11.02 3.77
C SER A 130 7.57 9.90 3.28
N LEU A 131 6.58 9.55 4.10
CA LEU A 131 5.65 8.45 3.91
C LEU A 131 4.31 8.82 4.54
N LEU A 132 3.21 8.68 3.80
CA LEU A 132 1.86 8.78 4.35
C LEU A 132 1.20 7.42 4.24
N LEU A 133 0.95 6.82 5.40
CA LEU A 133 0.24 5.57 5.54
C LEU A 133 -1.27 5.85 5.52
N ASN A 134 -2.04 5.01 4.83
CA ASN A 134 -3.50 5.05 4.82
C ASN A 134 -4.05 3.69 5.23
N ARG A 135 -5.01 3.66 6.17
CA ARG A 135 -5.68 2.42 6.60
C ARG A 135 -7.18 2.49 6.36
N TYR A 136 -7.68 1.55 5.57
CA TYR A 136 -9.09 1.37 5.24
C TYR A 136 -9.63 0.13 5.97
N LYS A 137 -10.35 0.35 7.08
CA LYS A 137 -10.81 -0.75 7.95
C LYS A 137 -11.97 -1.58 7.35
N THR A 138 -12.72 -0.99 6.43
CA THR A 138 -13.96 -1.57 5.87
C THR A 138 -14.11 -1.04 4.44
N GLY A 139 -14.95 -1.67 3.63
CA GLY A 139 -15.26 -1.21 2.26
C GLY A 139 -15.97 0.15 2.19
N ASN A 140 -16.38 0.73 3.33
CA ASN A 140 -16.96 2.07 3.40
C ASN A 140 -15.90 3.17 3.54
N HIS A 141 -14.64 2.79 3.74
CA HIS A 141 -13.51 3.73 3.76
C HIS A 141 -12.96 3.90 2.34
N TYR A 142 -12.62 5.14 1.97
CA TYR A 142 -12.23 5.46 0.60
C TYR A 142 -11.32 6.68 0.54
N VAL A 143 -10.77 6.92 -0.64
CA VAL A 143 -10.19 8.22 -1.02
C VAL A 143 -10.88 8.69 -2.29
N GLY A 144 -11.34 9.93 -2.29
CA GLY A 144 -11.97 10.51 -3.48
C GLY A 144 -10.94 10.74 -4.59
N TRP A 145 -11.41 10.93 -5.82
CA TRP A 145 -10.57 11.32 -6.95
C TRP A 145 -9.77 12.59 -6.61
N HIS A 146 -8.45 12.48 -6.70
CA HIS A 146 -7.51 13.58 -6.48
C HIS A 146 -6.21 13.32 -7.24
N ALA A 147 -5.39 14.37 -7.34
CA ALA A 147 -3.99 14.27 -7.71
C ALA A 147 -3.15 14.83 -6.56
N ASP A 148 -2.00 14.21 -6.31
CA ASP A 148 -1.03 14.72 -5.34
C ASP A 148 -0.33 15.95 -5.94
N ASN A 149 -0.78 17.13 -5.53
CA ASN A 149 -0.24 18.42 -6.01
C ASN A 149 0.86 18.99 -5.08
N GLU A 150 1.25 18.25 -4.05
CA GLU A 150 2.33 18.62 -3.13
C GLU A 150 3.67 18.50 -3.86
N THR A 151 4.38 19.60 -4.03
CA THR A 151 5.45 19.74 -5.05
C THR A 151 6.64 18.78 -4.89
N LEU A 152 6.82 18.05 -3.78
CA LEU A 152 8.05 17.27 -3.55
C LEU A 152 7.93 16.20 -2.45
N GLN A 153 6.87 15.40 -2.44
CA GLN A 153 6.77 14.28 -1.49
C GLN A 153 6.32 13.02 -2.23
N MET A 154 7.29 12.22 -2.64
CA MET A 154 7.03 10.88 -3.16
C MET A 154 6.37 10.07 -2.04
N LEU A 155 5.07 9.86 -2.17
CA LEU A 155 4.23 9.15 -1.23
C LEU A 155 4.37 7.65 -1.48
N PHE A 156 4.88 6.92 -0.51
CA PHE A 156 4.75 5.47 -0.54
C PHE A 156 3.44 5.08 0.17
N CYS A 157 2.45 4.59 -0.56
CA CYS A 157 1.20 4.14 0.05
C CYS A 157 1.32 2.64 0.34
N VAL A 158 1.42 2.27 1.62
CA VAL A 158 1.13 0.88 2.02
C VAL A 158 -0.35 0.82 2.36
N GLU A 159 -1.14 0.23 1.47
CA GLU A 159 -2.54 -0.07 1.74
C GLU A 159 -2.63 -1.40 2.51
N ALA A 160 -2.92 -1.31 3.79
CA ALA A 160 -3.24 -2.48 4.61
C ALA A 160 -4.73 -2.80 4.46
N TRP A 161 -5.06 -3.82 3.67
CA TRP A 161 -6.41 -4.36 3.56
C TRP A 161 -6.65 -5.43 4.64
N VAL A 162 -7.66 -5.24 5.49
CA VAL A 162 -8.31 -6.39 6.15
C VAL A 162 -9.22 -7.00 5.10
N ALA A 163 -8.74 -7.99 4.35
CA ALA A 163 -9.60 -8.81 3.51
C ALA A 163 -10.41 -9.76 4.40
N ALA A 164 -11.40 -9.23 5.12
CA ALA A 164 -12.53 -10.02 5.58
C ALA A 164 -13.56 -10.05 4.43
N GLY A 165 -13.21 -10.75 3.34
CA GLY A 165 -14.20 -11.29 2.41
C GLY A 165 -14.82 -10.39 1.33
N ASP A 166 -14.30 -9.21 1.01
CA ASP A 166 -14.80 -8.46 -0.16
C ASP A 166 -13.67 -7.95 -1.06
N GLU A 167 -13.75 -8.29 -2.34
CA GLU A 167 -12.83 -7.87 -3.39
C GLU A 167 -13.00 -6.36 -3.64
N GLY A 168 -12.03 -5.56 -3.21
CA GLY A 168 -11.96 -4.13 -3.53
C GLY A 168 -11.81 -3.91 -5.04
N LYS A 169 -12.79 -3.27 -5.66
CA LYS A 169 -12.71 -2.82 -7.05
C LYS A 169 -11.90 -1.52 -7.10
N TYR A 170 -10.72 -1.57 -7.70
CA TYR A 170 -10.03 -0.36 -8.15
C TYR A 170 -10.61 0.05 -9.50
N THR A 171 -11.19 1.25 -9.59
CA THR A 171 -11.52 1.86 -10.88
C THR A 171 -10.32 2.69 -11.33
N THR A 172 -9.69 2.27 -12.44
CA THR A 172 -8.78 3.13 -13.20
C THR A 172 -9.55 4.22 -13.92
#